data_AF-A0A7C1SYX9-F1
#
_entry.id   AF-A0A7C1SYX9-F1
#
_cell.length_a   1.000
_cell.length_b   1.000
_cell.length_c   1.000
_cell.angle_alpha   90.00
_cell.angle_beta   90.00
_cell.angle_gamma   90.00
#
_symmetry.space_group_name_H-M   'P 1'
#
loop_
_entity.id
_entity.type
_entity.pdbx_description
1 polymer ?
#
loop_
_entity_poly.entity_id
_entity_poly.type
_entity_poly.pdbx_seq_one_letter_code
_entity_poly.pdbx_strand_id
1 'polypeptide(L)' 'MKVSLASQIAAIDAITSGQFPIVASSNSKRALLLDQLQAVALTLRLVQRHEPEIRAAIDAKKGGRP' A
#
# COMPACT_ATOMS: atom_id res chain seq x y z
N MET A 1 -2.28 14.24 -11.70
CA MET A 1 -2.26 14.31 -10.22
C MET A 1 -1.35 13.19 -9.71
N LYS A 2 -0.31 13.49 -8.91
CA LYS A 2 0.54 12.44 -8.31
C LYS A 2 -0.13 11.97 -7.01
N VAL A 3 -0.55 10.71 -6.96
CA VAL A 3 -1.19 10.14 -5.75
C VAL A 3 -0.11 9.89 -4.69
N SER A 4 -0.24 10.51 -3.53
CA SER A 4 0.71 10.31 -2.43
C SER A 4 0.59 8.91 -1.85
N LEU A 5 1.67 8.38 -1.25
CA LEU A 5 1.63 7.08 -0.57
C LEU A 5 0.57 7.05 0.55
N ALA A 6 0.44 8.13 1.31
CA ALA A 6 -0.59 8.29 2.33
C ALA A 6 -2.01 8.21 1.74
N SER A 7 -2.23 8.84 0.58
CA SER A 7 -3.52 8.76 -0.13
C SER A 7 -3.83 7.36 -0.62
N GLN A 8 -2.82 6.58 -1.05
CA GLN A 8 -3.01 5.18 -1.46
C GLN A 8 -3.37 4.28 -0.28
N ILE A 9 -2.69 4.43 0.86
CA ILE A 9 -3.00 3.70 2.09
C ILE A 9 -4.43 3.99 2.53
N ALA A 10 -4.82 5.28 2.59
CA ALA A 10 -6.16 5.69 2.99
C ALA A 10 -7.26 5.13 2.06
N ALA A 11 -7.00 5.09 0.74
CA ALA A 11 -7.94 4.52 -0.21
C ALA A 11 -8.16 3.01 0.03
N ILE A 12 -7.11 2.25 0.30
CA ILE A 12 -7.20 0.82 0.59
C ILE A 12 -7.87 0.58 1.95
N ASP A 13 -7.58 1.40 2.95
CA ASP A 13 -8.24 1.34 4.26
C ASP A 13 -9.74 1.54 4.14
N ALA A 14 -10.18 2.53 3.35
CA ALA A 14 -11.59 2.78 3.11
C ALA A 14 -12.30 1.59 2.42
N ILE A 15 -11.63 0.91 1.48
CA ILE A 15 -12.18 -0.30 0.85
C ILE A 15 -12.28 -1.43 1.86
N THR A 16 -11.21 -1.69 2.62
CA THR A 16 -11.15 -2.81 3.56
C THR A 16 -12.01 -2.60 4.82
N SER A 17 -12.31 -1.36 5.19
CA SER A 17 -13.26 -1.01 6.25
C SER A 17 -14.71 -0.98 5.78
N GLY A 18 -14.99 -1.30 4.51
CA GLY A 18 -16.35 -1.38 3.97
C GLY A 18 -16.98 -0.05 3.56
N GLN A 19 -16.21 1.03 3.42
CA GLN A 19 -16.73 2.29 2.87
C GLN A 19 -17.04 2.19 1.37
N PHE A 20 -16.42 1.23 0.67
CA PHE A 20 -16.67 0.95 -0.75
C PHE A 20 -17.12 -0.50 -0.96
N PRO A 21 -18.12 -0.75 -1.82
CA PRO A 21 -18.58 -2.10 -2.12
C PRO A 21 -17.57 -2.84 -3.01
N ILE A 22 -17.19 -4.06 -2.62
CA ILE A 22 -16.39 -4.97 -3.46
C ILE A 22 -17.33 -5.90 -4.23
N VAL A 23 -17.37 -5.75 -5.55
CA VAL A 23 -18.12 -6.63 -6.45
C VAL A 23 -17.26 -7.87 -6.77
N ALA A 24 -17.72 -9.04 -6.36
CA ALA A 24 -17.05 -10.32 -6.61
C ALA A 24 -18.08 -11.40 -6.94
N SER A 25 -17.69 -12.43 -7.70
CA SER A 25 -18.58 -13.52 -8.12
C SER A 25 -18.97 -14.48 -6.99
N SER A 26 -18.33 -14.42 -5.83
CA SER A 26 -18.71 -15.18 -4.63
C SER A 26 -18.19 -14.53 -3.35
N ASN A 27 -18.75 -14.92 -2.20
CA ASN A 27 -18.29 -14.47 -0.89
C ASN A 27 -16.84 -14.90 -0.61
N SER A 28 -16.43 -16.11 -1.00
CA SER A 28 -15.06 -16.58 -0.82
C SER A 28 -14.06 -15.73 -1.61
N LYS A 29 -14.40 -15.33 -2.85
CA LYS A 29 -13.56 -14.44 -3.65
C LYS A 29 -13.50 -13.03 -3.06
N ARG A 30 -14.61 -12.53 -2.51
CA ARG A 30 -14.63 -11.25 -1.78
C ARG A 30 -13.71 -11.29 -0.56
N ALA A 31 -13.78 -12.36 0.25
CA ALA A 31 -12.92 -12.53 1.41
C ALA A 31 -11.44 -12.57 1.01
N LEU A 32 -11.08 -13.34 -0.03
CA LEU A 32 -9.72 -13.35 -0.56
C LEU A 32 -9.25 -11.96 -1.00
N LEU A 33 -10.09 -11.19 -1.70
CA LEU A 33 -9.75 -9.82 -2.11
C LEU A 33 -9.51 -8.91 -0.91
N LEU A 34 -10.34 -9.01 0.14
CA LEU A 34 -10.17 -8.24 1.37
C LEU A 34 -8.84 -8.57 2.05
N ASP A 35 -8.51 -9.85 2.21
CA ASP A 35 -7.26 -10.30 2.82
C ASP A 35 -6.04 -9.78 2.04
N GLN A 36 -6.09 -9.85 0.70
CA GLN A 36 -5.02 -9.33 -0.15
C GLN A 36 -4.88 -7.81 -0.02
N LEU A 37 -5.99 -7.06 0.00
CA LEU A 37 -5.96 -5.61 0.19
C LEU A 37 -5.40 -5.22 1.57
N GLN A 38 -5.73 -5.96 2.62
CA GLN A 38 -5.14 -5.75 3.95
C GLN A 38 -3.63 -6.00 3.94
N ALA A 39 -3.16 -7.07 3.28
CA ALA A 39 -1.74 -7.35 3.13
C ALA A 39 -1.00 -6.25 2.35
N VAL A 40 -1.63 -5.70 1.30
CA VAL A 40 -1.10 -4.55 0.55
C VAL A 40 -1.01 -3.32 1.45
N ALA A 41 -2.04 -3.01 2.24
CA ALA A 41 -2.01 -1.87 3.16
C ALA A 41 -0.88 -1.99 4.19
N LEU A 42 -0.66 -3.18 4.76
CA LEU A 42 0.45 -3.44 5.68
C LEU A 42 1.81 -3.24 5.00
N THR A 43 1.96 -3.72 3.77
CA THR A 43 3.18 -3.55 2.99
C THR A 43 3.46 -2.08 2.70
N LEU A 44 2.45 -1.31 2.30
CA LEU A 44 2.58 0.11 2.03
C LEU A 44 2.94 0.91 3.31
N ARG A 45 2.37 0.54 4.46
CA ARG A 45 2.74 1.13 5.75
C ARG A 45 4.18 0.80 6.15
N LEU A 46 4.65 -0.42 5.86
CA LEU A 46 6.05 -0.79 6.06
C LEU A 46 6.95 0.11 5.19
N VAL A 47 6.63 0.25 3.90
CA VAL A 47 7.36 1.14 2.99
C VAL A 47 7.34 2.59 3.49
N GLN A 48 6.20 3.08 3.98
CA GLN A 48 6.09 4.43 4.54
C GLN A 48 6.98 4.61 5.77
N ARG A 49 6.98 3.63 6.68
CA ARG A 49 7.82 3.65 7.90
C ARG A 49 9.30 3.67 7.57
N HIS A 50 9.71 2.93 6.55
CA HIS A 50 11.10 2.79 6.14
C HIS A 50 11.47 3.69 4.95
N GLU A 51 10.63 4.69 4.59
CA GLU A 51 10.89 5.58 3.46
C GLU A 51 12.28 6.25 3.52
N PRO A 52 12.76 6.74 4.68
CA PRO A 52 14.10 7.35 4.75
C PRO A 52 15.23 6.37 4.41
N GLU A 53 15.14 5.13 4.91
CA GLU A 53 16.13 4.07 4.69
C GLU A 53 16.11 3.62 3.23
N ILE A 54 14.91 3.45 2.65
CA ILE A 54 14.73 3.09 1.25
C ILE A 54 15.33 4.18 0.35
N ARG A 55 15.07 5.46 0.67
CA ARG A 55 15.61 6.58 -0.09
C ARG A 55 17.13 6.65 0.01
N ALA A 56 17.69 6.53 1.22
CA ALA A 56 19.13 6.48 1.43
C ALA A 56 19.80 5.33 0.67
N ALA A 57 19.19 4.13 0.66
CA ALA A 57 19.68 2.99 -0.10
C ALA A 57 19.62 3.19 -1.62
N ILE A 58 18.58 3.86 -2.13
CA ILE A 58 18.46 4.21 -3.55
C ILE A 58 19.53 5.24 -3.95
N ASP A 59 19.74 6.27 -3.13
CA ASP A 59 20.71 7.33 -3.40
C ASP A 59 22.14 6.79 -3.36
N ALA A 60 22.45 5.89 -2.40
CA ALA A 60 23.72 5.17 -2.35
C ALA A 60 23.95 4.30 -3.61
N LYS A 61 22.91 3.64 -4.13
CA LYS A 61 23.00 2.83 -5.37
C LYS A 61 23.13 3.66 -6.64
N LYS A 62 22.60 4.88 -6.66
CA LYS A 62 22.71 5.81 -7.79
C LYS A 62 24.09 6.48 -7.92
N GLY A 63 25.02 6.16 -7.02
CA GLY A 63 26.40 6.67 -7.09
C GLY A 63 26.59 8.02 -6.42
N GLY A 64 25.75 8.37 -5.43
CA GLY A 64 26.05 9.48 -4.53
C GLY A 64 27.35 9.20 -3.77
N ARG A 65 28.48 9.67 -4.30
CA ARG A 65 29.65 10.01 -3.47
C ARG A 65 29.17 10.98 -2.39
N PRO A 66 29.70 10.89 -1.16
CA PRO A 66 29.52 11.94 -0.17
C PRO A 66 29.96 13.30 -0.71
#